data_AF-A0A0D2Y2G0-F1
#
_entry.id   AF-A0A0D2Y2G0-F1
#
_cell.length_a   1.000
_cell.length_b   1.000
_cell.length_c   1.000
_cell.angle_alpha   90.00
_cell.angle_beta   90.00
_cell.angle_gamma   90.00
#
_symmetry.space_group_name_H-M   'P 1'
#
loop_
_entity.id
_entity.type
_entity.pdbx_description
1 polymer ?
#
loop_
_entity_poly.entity_id
_entity_poly.type
_entity_poly.pdbx_seq_one_letter_code
_entity_poly.pdbx_strand_id
1 'polypeptide(L)'
;MFDHFSKTSDLESHSPVIGAAAEYAIIHLATFIHHIFVLSPEGQYLLKLLENVHNLIPYKMVKQTLRMGNAASMISAMMRLLLAKLSVTSVTNWIGLTANADDGMNLLQRIISLVLSWDAGEFRKSADKVERAKDRPSDEMLEAIRQYIAMSRDEHKTVRNASEEHAQSIITAIFNGSNPTLATQLDDQKHAQCLEYYSALLSVRDRESITTAFCRQPPDLFTATIKDLFAAYEPMIRMVHSQIDLREHVEAGQLFIDEFIKAGKPKKDGSMPTVDDYVGLFMRNRGLMYRWVHAFAASCPDVWEEMKKWTNDAVLKFRQERKPVQKTSNAEAGEQASNGTVDMSTMDDQLNKLFQSVPEKSQKEVLISLDNHAAYLAQVEALSLCRLQRIIDSDDSESGNMSGPGMYLSRWQSLLEDTAITPETPKGPVRHGKDVKNALTMGKIGVEGTEKAREEALQAAIEEAEEGPEAPDVDVVIKELADGFKKLLQESAGKDMK
;
A
#
# COMPACT_ATOMS: atom_id res chain seq x y z
N MET A 1 17.47 -9.91 -23.44
CA MET A 1 16.59 -8.86 -22.87
C MET A 1 17.29 -7.50 -22.78
N PHE A 2 18.33 -7.29 -21.96
CA PHE A 2 19.01 -5.97 -21.86
C PHE A 2 19.52 -5.43 -23.21
N ASP A 3 20.13 -6.29 -24.03
CA ASP A 3 20.60 -5.92 -25.38
C ASP A 3 19.46 -5.71 -26.39
N HIS A 4 18.25 -6.17 -26.08
CA HIS A 4 17.07 -5.98 -26.94
C HIS A 4 16.43 -4.62 -26.66
N PHE A 5 16.30 -4.27 -25.38
CA PHE A 5 15.84 -2.95 -24.94
C PHE A 5 16.67 -1.80 -25.49
N SER A 6 17.98 -1.98 -25.70
CA SER A 6 18.82 -0.94 -26.31
C SER A 6 18.60 -0.79 -27.83
N LYS A 7 17.99 -1.78 -28.49
CA LYS A 7 17.81 -1.81 -29.95
C LYS A 7 16.40 -1.42 -30.41
N THR A 8 15.38 -1.70 -29.61
CA THR A 8 13.99 -1.45 -29.97
C THR A 8 13.12 -1.14 -28.74
N SER A 9 12.07 -0.35 -28.96
CA SER A 9 10.98 -0.11 -28.00
C SER A 9 9.89 -1.18 -28.06
N ASP A 10 9.98 -2.15 -28.95
CA ASP A 10 9.08 -3.31 -28.98
C ASP A 10 9.67 -4.44 -28.11
N LEU A 11 9.30 -4.43 -26.82
CA LEU A 11 9.75 -5.46 -25.87
C LEU A 11 9.21 -6.85 -26.21
N GLU A 12 7.96 -6.92 -26.64
CA GLU A 12 7.23 -8.19 -26.82
C GLU A 12 7.80 -9.00 -27.99
N SER A 13 8.41 -8.33 -28.98
CA SER A 13 9.13 -8.98 -30.09
C SER A 13 10.37 -9.79 -29.68
N HIS A 14 10.87 -9.67 -28.45
CA HIS A 14 12.05 -10.43 -28.01
C HIS A 14 11.79 -11.95 -28.02
N SER A 15 10.66 -12.38 -27.44
CA SER A 15 10.20 -13.77 -27.47
C SER A 15 8.76 -13.88 -26.96
N PRO A 16 8.01 -14.93 -27.35
CA PRO A 16 6.64 -15.16 -26.85
C PRO A 16 6.55 -15.18 -25.32
N VAL A 17 7.58 -15.69 -24.64
CA VAL A 17 7.64 -15.71 -23.16
C VAL A 17 7.69 -14.31 -22.56
N ILE A 18 8.35 -13.35 -23.22
CA ILE A 18 8.39 -11.96 -22.74
C ILE A 18 7.06 -11.26 -22.97
N GLY A 19 6.40 -11.50 -24.11
CA GLY A 19 5.03 -11.04 -24.33
C GLY A 19 4.08 -11.56 -23.25
N ALA A 20 4.08 -12.87 -23.01
CA ALA A 20 3.26 -13.50 -21.97
C ALA A 20 3.60 -12.98 -20.56
N ALA A 21 4.88 -12.75 -20.25
CA ALA A 21 5.28 -12.19 -18.95
C ALA A 21 4.80 -10.74 -18.75
N ALA A 22 4.83 -9.93 -19.80
CA ALA A 22 4.31 -8.56 -19.75
C ALA A 22 2.78 -8.54 -19.56
N GLU A 23 2.07 -9.38 -20.30
CA GLU A 23 0.62 -9.56 -20.15
C GLU A 23 0.24 -10.06 -18.76
N TYR A 24 0.93 -11.08 -18.26
CA TYR A 24 0.78 -11.58 -16.90
C TYR A 24 0.95 -10.46 -15.86
N ALA A 25 2.00 -9.65 -15.99
CA ALA A 25 2.26 -8.53 -15.08
C ALA A 25 1.15 -7.46 -15.16
N ILE A 26 0.66 -7.16 -16.37
CA ILE A 26 -0.43 -6.20 -16.59
C ILE A 26 -1.71 -6.67 -15.91
N ILE A 27 -2.10 -7.93 -16.08
CA ILE A 27 -3.31 -8.48 -15.46
C ILE A 27 -3.24 -8.41 -13.94
N HIS A 28 -2.10 -8.77 -13.35
CA HIS A 28 -1.91 -8.70 -11.90
C HIS A 28 -1.92 -7.26 -11.38
N LEU A 29 -1.29 -6.32 -12.10
CA LEU A 29 -1.31 -4.90 -11.74
C LEU A 29 -2.72 -4.32 -11.84
N ALA A 30 -3.47 -4.65 -12.90
CA ALA A 30 -4.85 -4.23 -13.10
C ALA A 30 -5.76 -4.73 -11.97
N THR A 31 -5.61 -6.00 -11.60
CA THR A 31 -6.33 -6.62 -10.48
C THR A 31 -6.05 -5.91 -9.16
N PHE A 32 -4.77 -5.68 -8.86
CA PHE A 32 -4.36 -5.01 -7.63
C PHE A 32 -4.93 -3.59 -7.53
N ILE A 33 -4.89 -2.86 -8.64
CA ILE A 33 -5.43 -1.50 -8.72
C ILE A 33 -6.95 -1.48 -8.64
N HIS A 34 -7.64 -2.40 -9.32
CA HIS A 34 -9.08 -2.59 -9.20
C HIS A 34 -9.47 -2.84 -7.74
N HIS A 35 -8.76 -3.73 -7.04
CA HIS A 35 -9.00 -3.98 -5.63
C HIS A 35 -8.88 -2.70 -4.77
N ILE A 36 -7.83 -1.90 -4.98
CA ILE A 36 -7.60 -0.66 -4.22
C ILE A 36 -8.65 0.41 -4.50
N PHE A 37 -8.97 0.68 -5.78
CA PHE A 37 -9.75 1.86 -6.16
C PHE A 37 -11.24 1.57 -6.40
N VAL A 38 -11.61 0.30 -6.61
CA VAL A 38 -12.99 -0.12 -6.85
C VAL A 38 -13.52 -0.91 -5.66
N LEU A 39 -12.90 -2.04 -5.31
CA LEU A 39 -13.47 -2.98 -4.32
C LEU A 39 -13.30 -2.53 -2.87
N SER A 40 -12.24 -1.78 -2.57
CA SER A 40 -12.05 -1.21 -1.23
C SER A 40 -13.17 -0.21 -0.90
N PRO A 41 -13.73 -0.22 0.33
CA PRO A 41 -14.76 0.73 0.75
C PRO A 41 -14.37 2.20 0.54
N GLU A 42 -13.07 2.49 0.59
CA GLU A 42 -12.49 3.83 0.46
C GLU A 42 -11.92 4.12 -0.94
N GLY A 43 -12.05 3.19 -1.89
CA GLY A 43 -11.37 3.26 -3.19
C GLY A 43 -11.70 4.52 -4.00
N GLN A 44 -12.98 4.88 -4.09
CA GLN A 44 -13.42 6.10 -4.78
C GLN A 44 -12.95 7.38 -4.09
N TYR A 45 -12.81 7.32 -2.76
CA TYR A 45 -12.22 8.42 -2.01
C TYR A 45 -10.73 8.57 -2.29
N LEU A 46 -9.98 7.45 -2.31
CA LEU A 46 -8.56 7.46 -2.66
C LEU A 46 -8.34 7.98 -4.08
N LEU A 47 -9.22 7.62 -5.02
CA LEU A 47 -9.21 8.14 -6.38
C LEU A 47 -9.41 9.66 -6.39
N LYS A 48 -10.31 10.18 -5.54
CA LYS A 48 -10.53 11.61 -5.39
C LYS A 48 -9.32 12.34 -4.82
N LEU A 49 -8.65 11.76 -3.82
CA LEU A 49 -7.40 12.31 -3.28
C LEU A 49 -6.29 12.33 -4.35
N LEU A 50 -6.15 11.27 -5.14
CA LEU A 50 -5.21 11.21 -6.26
C LEU A 50 -5.50 12.31 -7.29
N GLU A 51 -6.76 12.47 -7.68
CA GLU A 51 -7.20 13.54 -8.59
C GLU A 51 -6.87 14.93 -8.04
N ASN A 52 -7.11 15.15 -6.75
CA ASN A 52 -6.79 16.40 -6.06
C ASN A 52 -5.28 16.69 -6.11
N VAL A 53 -4.42 15.71 -5.80
CA VAL A 53 -2.96 15.88 -5.89
C VAL A 53 -2.55 16.18 -7.33
N HIS A 54 -3.03 15.39 -8.29
CA HIS A 54 -2.70 15.50 -9.71
C HIS A 54 -3.02 16.90 -10.27
N ASN A 55 -4.20 17.44 -9.92
CA ASN A 55 -4.63 18.76 -10.35
C ASN A 55 -3.80 19.92 -9.78
N LEU A 56 -3.11 19.72 -8.66
CA LEU A 56 -2.25 20.74 -8.04
C LEU A 56 -0.85 20.80 -8.68
N ILE A 57 -0.44 19.77 -9.42
CA ILE A 57 0.90 19.70 -10.03
C ILE A 57 1.01 20.71 -11.19
N PRO A 58 2.02 21.60 -11.18
CA PRO A 58 2.20 22.61 -12.21
C PRO A 58 2.85 22.04 -13.49
N TYR A 59 2.21 21.07 -14.15
CA TYR A 59 2.80 20.33 -15.28
C TYR A 59 3.37 21.23 -16.39
N LYS A 60 2.73 22.37 -16.68
CA LYS A 60 3.25 23.34 -17.66
C LYS A 60 4.61 23.91 -17.25
N MET A 61 4.77 24.28 -15.98
CA MET A 61 6.04 24.80 -15.46
C MET A 61 7.10 23.71 -15.38
N VAL A 62 6.74 22.50 -14.93
CA VAL A 62 7.64 21.34 -14.91
C VAL A 62 8.17 21.06 -16.33
N LYS A 63 7.27 20.95 -17.31
CA LYS A 63 7.62 20.75 -18.73
C LYS A 63 8.46 21.90 -19.29
N GLN A 64 8.20 23.14 -18.89
CA GLN A 64 9.01 24.29 -19.31
C GLN A 64 10.42 24.23 -18.74
N THR A 65 10.57 23.87 -17.47
CA THR A 65 11.89 23.71 -16.83
C THR A 65 12.70 22.61 -17.50
N LEU A 66 12.07 21.47 -17.83
CA LEU A 66 12.74 20.36 -18.50
C LEU A 66 13.27 20.71 -19.91
N ARG A 67 12.72 21.74 -20.56
CA ARG A 67 13.21 22.24 -21.87
C ARG A 67 14.56 22.95 -21.79
N MET A 68 15.05 23.30 -20.60
CA MET A 68 16.35 23.95 -20.46
C MET A 68 17.46 22.99 -20.87
N GLY A 69 18.18 23.27 -21.96
CA GLY A 69 19.18 22.34 -22.51
C GLY A 69 20.40 22.08 -21.60
N ASN A 70 20.72 22.98 -20.67
CA ASN A 70 21.78 22.75 -19.69
C ASN A 70 21.21 22.10 -18.42
N ALA A 71 21.68 20.90 -18.10
CA ALA A 71 21.20 20.13 -16.95
C ALA A 71 21.36 20.84 -15.59
N ALA A 72 22.48 21.54 -15.35
CA ALA A 72 22.68 22.26 -14.08
C ALA A 72 21.67 23.41 -13.91
N SER A 73 21.38 24.12 -15.00
CA SER A 73 20.36 25.16 -15.05
C SER A 73 18.96 24.57 -14.86
N MET A 74 18.66 23.46 -15.53
CA MET A 74 17.41 22.71 -15.39
C MET A 74 17.18 22.28 -13.93
N ILE A 75 18.17 21.61 -13.31
CA ILE A 75 18.10 21.15 -11.92
C ILE A 75 17.91 22.33 -10.98
N SER A 76 18.69 23.40 -11.14
CA SER A 76 18.55 24.60 -10.31
C SER A 76 17.18 25.24 -10.41
N ALA A 77 16.63 25.32 -11.63
CA ALA A 77 15.30 25.85 -11.88
C ALA A 77 14.20 24.91 -11.33
N MET A 78 14.37 23.59 -11.44
CA MET A 78 13.44 22.60 -10.90
C MET A 78 13.42 22.64 -9.38
N MET A 79 14.59 22.68 -8.75
CA MET A 79 14.75 22.84 -7.31
C MET A 79 14.13 24.15 -6.83
N ARG A 80 14.26 25.23 -7.59
CA ARG A 80 13.58 26.49 -7.28
C ARG A 80 12.07 26.38 -7.44
N LEU A 81 11.57 25.71 -8.48
CA LEU A 81 10.14 25.49 -8.70
C LEU A 81 9.51 24.69 -7.55
N LEU A 82 10.17 23.62 -7.10
CA LEU A 82 9.65 22.71 -6.09
C LEU A 82 9.87 23.22 -4.66
N LEU A 83 11.04 23.79 -4.37
CA LEU A 83 11.54 24.04 -3.02
C LEU A 83 11.68 25.52 -2.64
N ALA A 84 11.50 26.45 -3.59
CA ALA A 84 11.47 27.86 -3.21
C ALA A 84 10.23 28.11 -2.35
N LYS A 85 10.45 28.79 -1.21
CA LYS A 85 9.36 29.23 -0.34
C LYS A 85 8.52 30.24 -1.09
N LEU A 86 7.24 29.94 -1.25
CA LEU A 86 6.31 30.82 -1.94
C LEU A 86 5.90 31.95 -0.99
N SER A 87 6.01 33.21 -1.43
CA SER A 87 5.48 34.35 -0.68
C SER A 87 3.97 34.49 -0.89
N VAL A 88 3.25 35.03 0.10
CA VAL A 88 1.79 35.28 0.05
C VAL A 88 1.35 36.04 -1.22
N THR A 89 2.21 36.89 -1.79
CA THR A 89 1.92 37.63 -3.04
C THR A 89 1.99 36.78 -4.30
N SER A 90 2.79 35.71 -4.31
CA SER A 90 2.89 34.76 -5.44
C SER A 90 1.79 33.69 -5.40
N VAL A 91 1.07 33.62 -4.28
CA VAL A 91 0.17 32.54 -3.84
C VAL A 91 -1.27 32.77 -4.31
N THR A 92 -1.70 34.02 -4.50
CA THR A 92 -3.04 34.40 -4.97
C THR A 92 -3.30 34.05 -6.43
N ASN A 93 -2.27 34.00 -7.27
CA ASN A 93 -2.42 33.74 -8.71
C ASN A 93 -2.41 32.25 -9.10
N TRP A 94 -1.91 31.35 -8.25
CA TRP A 94 -1.68 29.97 -8.70
C TRP A 94 -2.97 29.13 -8.68
N ILE A 95 -3.75 29.14 -7.58
CA ILE A 95 -5.00 28.34 -7.46
C ILE A 95 -6.08 29.05 -6.61
N GLY A 96 -5.92 30.34 -6.26
CA GLY A 96 -6.97 31.13 -5.59
C GLY A 96 -7.50 30.60 -4.25
N LEU A 97 -6.81 29.64 -3.60
CA LEU A 97 -7.39 28.77 -2.57
C LEU A 97 -6.82 28.92 -1.15
N THR A 98 -6.09 29.99 -0.82
CA THR A 98 -5.58 30.15 0.57
C THR A 98 -5.68 31.61 1.04
N ALA A 99 -6.59 31.86 1.98
CA ALA A 99 -6.75 33.15 2.67
C ALA A 99 -5.95 33.24 3.99
N ASN A 100 -5.24 32.18 4.40
CA ASN A 100 -4.45 32.17 5.63
C ASN A 100 -2.96 32.10 5.31
N ALA A 101 -2.17 32.86 6.07
CA ALA A 101 -0.73 33.04 5.87
C ALA A 101 0.07 31.77 6.24
N ASP A 102 0.13 30.79 5.32
CA ASP A 102 1.16 29.73 5.33
C ASP A 102 2.49 30.29 4.78
N ASP A 103 3.02 31.32 5.46
CA ASP A 103 4.28 31.97 5.09
C ASP A 103 5.44 30.97 5.26
N GLY A 104 6.05 30.55 4.14
CA GLY A 104 7.31 29.80 4.16
C GLY A 104 7.26 28.32 3.76
N MET A 105 6.12 27.78 3.32
CA MET A 105 6.09 26.46 2.68
C MET A 105 6.59 26.51 1.23
N ASN A 106 7.27 25.45 0.79
CA ASN A 106 7.53 25.23 -0.62
C ASN A 106 6.33 24.60 -1.37
N LEU A 107 6.42 24.44 -2.69
CA LEU A 107 5.33 23.89 -3.49
C LEU A 107 4.89 22.49 -3.05
N LEU A 108 5.84 21.58 -2.83
CA LEU A 108 5.54 20.20 -2.43
C LEU A 108 4.85 20.15 -1.06
N GLN A 109 5.37 20.91 -0.10
CA GLN A 109 4.77 21.05 1.23
C GLN A 109 3.35 21.62 1.16
N ARG A 110 3.12 22.59 0.27
CA ARG A 110 1.80 23.18 0.08
C ARG A 110 0.79 22.20 -0.50
N ILE A 111 1.19 21.39 -1.49
CA ILE A 111 0.32 20.33 -2.04
C ILE A 111 -0.07 19.34 -0.94
N ILE A 112 0.91 18.86 -0.17
CA ILE A 112 0.69 17.93 0.94
C ILE A 112 -0.26 18.55 1.98
N SER A 113 0.07 19.75 2.47
CA SER A 113 -0.73 20.47 3.48
C SER A 113 -2.17 20.70 3.03
N LEU A 114 -2.38 21.10 1.77
CA LEU A 114 -3.71 21.38 1.23
C LEU A 114 -4.56 20.11 1.13
N VAL A 115 -4.01 19.02 0.58
CA VAL A 115 -4.74 17.76 0.42
C VAL A 115 -5.07 17.14 1.78
N LEU A 116 -4.13 17.15 2.72
CA LEU A 116 -4.37 16.68 4.10
C LEU A 116 -5.37 17.57 4.85
N SER A 117 -5.39 18.88 4.58
CA SER A 117 -6.38 19.80 5.15
C SER A 117 -7.80 19.51 4.64
N TRP A 118 -7.95 19.22 3.35
CA TRP A 118 -9.23 18.78 2.77
C TRP A 118 -9.70 17.46 3.37
N ASP A 119 -8.81 16.47 3.47
CA ASP A 119 -9.10 15.16 4.09
C ASP A 119 -9.50 15.32 5.56
N ALA A 120 -8.73 16.09 6.35
CA ALA A 120 -9.08 16.41 7.73
C ALA A 120 -10.41 17.17 7.84
N GLY A 121 -10.75 18.00 6.85
CA GLY A 121 -12.02 18.72 6.79
C GLY A 121 -13.25 17.80 6.79
N GLU A 122 -13.20 16.67 6.10
CA GLU A 122 -14.30 15.70 6.10
C GLU A 122 -14.50 15.04 7.47
N PHE A 123 -13.41 14.70 8.16
CA PHE A 123 -13.50 14.18 9.53
C PHE A 123 -13.98 15.25 10.53
N ARG A 124 -13.54 16.51 10.39
CA ARG A 124 -14.04 17.62 11.23
C ARG A 124 -15.55 17.79 11.08
N LYS A 125 -16.10 17.69 9.86
CA LYS A 125 -17.56 17.73 9.64
C LYS A 125 -18.29 16.60 10.39
N SER A 126 -17.70 15.40 10.48
CA SER A 126 -18.30 14.30 11.25
C SER A 126 -18.24 14.55 12.75
N ALA A 127 -17.13 15.08 13.27
CA ALA A 127 -17.03 15.50 14.65
C ALA A 127 -18.07 16.60 14.98
N ASP A 128 -18.18 17.63 14.13
CA ASP A 128 -19.18 18.70 14.24
C ASP A 128 -20.62 18.16 14.22
N LYS A 129 -20.88 17.11 13.43
CA LYS A 129 -22.19 16.44 13.37
C LYS A 129 -22.55 15.80 14.71
N VAL A 130 -21.60 15.13 15.36
CA VAL A 130 -21.81 14.57 16.71
C VAL A 130 -22.04 15.68 17.73
N GLU A 131 -21.26 16.76 17.68
CA GLU A 131 -21.40 17.91 18.59
C GLU A 131 -22.74 18.64 18.46
N ARG A 132 -23.39 18.57 17.30
CA ARG A 132 -24.68 19.23 17.03
C ARG A 132 -25.87 18.29 17.12
N ALA A 133 -25.65 17.00 17.37
CA ALA A 133 -26.73 16.04 17.49
C ALA A 133 -27.65 16.36 18.68
N LYS A 134 -28.95 16.11 18.52
CA LYS A 134 -29.95 16.39 19.57
C LYS A 134 -29.70 15.58 20.85
N ASP A 135 -29.33 14.31 20.67
CA ASP A 135 -29.05 13.36 21.75
C ASP A 135 -27.54 13.12 21.90
N ARG A 136 -26.73 14.16 21.71
CA ARG A 136 -25.25 14.08 21.74
C ARG A 136 -24.70 13.67 23.12
N PRO A 137 -23.45 13.16 23.18
CA PRO A 137 -22.74 12.99 24.44
C PRO A 137 -22.59 14.30 25.22
N SER A 138 -22.42 14.22 26.54
CA SER A 138 -22.24 15.41 27.38
C SER A 138 -20.94 16.16 27.02
N ASP A 139 -20.89 17.47 27.32
CA ASP A 139 -19.70 18.27 27.08
C ASP A 139 -18.47 17.71 27.81
N GLU A 140 -18.67 17.14 29.00
CA GLU A 140 -17.63 16.47 29.79
C GLU A 140 -17.08 15.21 29.07
N MET A 141 -17.94 14.41 28.44
CA MET A 141 -17.53 13.25 27.65
C MET A 141 -16.72 13.65 26.42
N LEU A 142 -17.21 14.65 25.67
CA LEU A 142 -16.52 15.14 24.46
C LEU A 142 -15.17 15.77 24.81
N GLU A 143 -15.10 16.51 25.93
CA GLU A 143 -13.86 17.12 26.41
C GLU A 143 -12.85 16.07 26.88
N ALA A 144 -13.28 15.03 27.59
CA ALA A 144 -12.40 13.91 27.98
C ALA A 144 -11.76 13.24 26.76
N ILE A 145 -12.50 13.09 25.66
CA ILE A 145 -11.96 12.56 24.39
C ILE A 145 -10.93 13.52 23.78
N ARG A 146 -11.22 14.82 23.72
CA ARG A 146 -10.26 15.82 23.19
C ARG A 146 -8.96 15.84 24.00
N GLN A 147 -9.07 15.81 25.32
CA GLN A 147 -7.92 15.78 26.22
C GLN A 147 -7.09 14.51 26.00
N TYR A 148 -7.74 13.35 25.92
CA TYR A 148 -7.05 12.09 25.62
C TYR A 148 -6.27 12.18 24.30
N ILE A 149 -6.88 12.67 23.22
CA ILE A 149 -6.23 12.78 21.90
C ILE A 149 -4.98 13.66 21.94
N ALA A 150 -4.94 14.69 22.79
CA ALA A 150 -3.79 15.56 22.98
C ALA A 150 -2.63 14.92 23.80
N MET A 151 -2.84 13.76 24.43
CA MET A 151 -1.82 13.07 25.21
C MET A 151 -0.71 12.46 24.35
N SER A 152 0.36 11.99 25.02
CA SER A 152 1.51 11.35 24.39
C SER A 152 1.17 9.94 23.86
N ARG A 153 2.06 9.40 23.00
CA ARG A 153 1.91 8.04 22.47
C ARG A 153 1.95 6.97 23.56
N ASP A 154 2.74 7.18 24.61
CA ASP A 154 2.86 6.22 25.72
C ASP A 154 1.57 6.16 26.55
N GLU A 155 0.92 7.30 26.76
CA GLU A 155 -0.40 7.39 27.38
C GLU A 155 -1.46 6.69 26.53
N HIS A 156 -1.44 6.91 25.20
CA HIS A 156 -2.35 6.22 24.27
C HIS A 156 -2.19 4.71 24.31
N LYS A 157 -0.94 4.22 24.37
CA LYS A 157 -0.64 2.80 24.49
C LYS A 157 -1.13 2.23 25.83
N THR A 158 -0.95 2.99 26.92
CA THR A 158 -1.40 2.57 28.26
C THR A 158 -2.92 2.37 28.28
N VAL A 159 -3.69 3.33 27.74
CA VAL A 159 -5.16 3.21 27.68
C VAL A 159 -5.60 2.11 26.71
N ARG A 160 -4.90 1.91 25.58
CA ARG A 160 -5.19 0.81 24.65
C ARG A 160 -4.97 -0.56 25.30
N ASN A 161 -3.86 -0.75 26.01
CA ASN A 161 -3.59 -1.98 26.74
C ASN A 161 -4.68 -2.25 27.78
N ALA A 162 -5.14 -1.22 28.51
CA ALA A 162 -6.24 -1.35 29.46
C ALA A 162 -7.61 -1.66 28.81
N SER A 163 -7.84 -1.21 27.58
CA SER A 163 -9.02 -1.57 26.77
C SER A 163 -9.00 -3.07 26.44
N GLU A 164 -7.85 -3.57 25.99
CA GLU A 164 -7.64 -4.97 25.64
C GLU A 164 -7.71 -5.90 26.87
N GLU A 165 -6.96 -5.57 27.94
CA GLU A 165 -6.87 -6.38 29.17
C GLU A 165 -8.22 -6.53 29.88
N HIS A 166 -9.06 -5.50 29.83
CA HIS A 166 -10.36 -5.50 30.52
C HIS A 166 -11.55 -5.76 29.60
N ALA A 167 -11.31 -6.09 28.32
CA ALA A 167 -12.37 -6.34 27.33
C ALA A 167 -13.44 -5.22 27.32
N GLN A 168 -12.97 -3.98 27.31
CA GLN A 168 -13.79 -2.77 27.32
C GLN A 168 -13.45 -1.90 26.13
N SER A 169 -14.39 -1.07 25.65
CA SER A 169 -14.06 -0.17 24.53
C SER A 169 -13.00 0.87 24.93
N ILE A 170 -12.38 1.47 23.92
CA ILE A 170 -11.40 2.53 24.09
C ILE A 170 -12.05 3.75 24.74
N ILE A 171 -13.33 4.04 24.43
CA ILE A 171 -14.09 5.13 25.07
C ILE A 171 -14.27 4.84 26.56
N THR A 172 -14.66 3.61 26.90
CA THR A 172 -14.81 3.21 28.30
C THR A 172 -13.48 3.26 29.05
N ALA A 173 -12.38 2.84 28.42
CA ALA A 173 -11.04 2.93 28.98
C ALA A 173 -10.59 4.40 29.17
N ILE A 174 -10.83 5.28 28.20
CA ILE A 174 -10.55 6.72 28.29
C ILE A 174 -11.31 7.34 29.47
N PHE A 175 -12.60 7.03 29.61
CA PHE A 175 -13.42 7.56 30.69
C PHE A 175 -13.00 7.01 32.04
N ASN A 176 -12.70 5.72 32.16
CA ASN A 176 -12.18 5.15 33.39
C ASN A 176 -10.83 5.75 33.81
N GLY A 177 -9.96 6.10 32.86
CA GLY A 177 -8.69 6.75 33.13
C GLY A 177 -8.80 8.23 33.51
N SER A 178 -9.87 8.91 33.10
CA SER A 178 -10.07 10.35 33.35
C SER A 178 -11.09 10.63 34.45
N ASN A 179 -12.33 10.18 34.26
CA ASN A 179 -13.42 10.27 35.23
C ASN A 179 -14.37 9.05 35.10
N PRO A 180 -14.26 8.04 35.99
CA PRO A 180 -15.07 6.82 35.93
C PRO A 180 -16.58 7.04 35.97
N THR A 181 -17.06 8.18 36.46
CA THR A 181 -18.50 8.51 36.45
C THR A 181 -19.04 8.74 35.04
N LEU A 182 -18.19 9.10 34.07
CA LEU A 182 -18.58 9.20 32.67
C LEU A 182 -18.86 7.82 32.08
N ALA A 183 -18.10 6.80 32.49
CA ALA A 183 -18.28 5.44 32.01
C ALA A 183 -19.62 4.83 32.46
N THR A 184 -20.16 5.23 33.62
CA THR A 184 -21.46 4.75 34.10
C THR A 184 -22.65 5.40 33.40
N GLN A 185 -22.44 6.51 32.69
CA GLN A 185 -23.45 7.24 31.93
C GLN A 185 -23.51 6.85 30.45
N LEU A 186 -22.62 5.96 30.00
CA LEU A 186 -22.59 5.44 28.64
C LEU A 186 -23.73 4.44 28.43
N ASP A 187 -24.70 4.84 27.63
CA ASP A 187 -25.59 3.92 26.91
C ASP A 187 -24.98 3.61 25.52
N ASP A 188 -25.55 2.61 24.82
CA ASP A 188 -25.02 2.16 23.53
C ASP A 188 -25.03 3.27 22.47
N GLN A 189 -26.02 4.17 22.49
CA GLN A 189 -26.13 5.28 21.54
C GLN A 189 -25.03 6.32 21.78
N LYS A 190 -24.86 6.78 23.02
CA LYS A 190 -23.81 7.74 23.39
C LYS A 190 -22.42 7.15 23.18
N HIS A 191 -22.26 5.85 23.46
CA HIS A 191 -21.02 5.14 23.20
C HIS A 191 -20.65 5.16 21.72
N ALA A 192 -21.58 4.80 20.84
CA ALA A 192 -21.37 4.82 19.40
C ALA A 192 -21.01 6.24 18.90
N GLN A 193 -21.70 7.27 19.38
CA GLN A 193 -21.38 8.67 19.05
C GLN A 193 -20.00 9.10 19.57
N CYS A 194 -19.62 8.69 20.78
CA CYS A 194 -18.28 8.94 21.33
C CYS A 194 -17.20 8.22 20.52
N LEU A 195 -17.44 6.99 20.06
CA LEU A 195 -16.54 6.26 19.17
C LEU A 195 -16.39 6.99 17.82
N GLU A 196 -17.51 7.45 17.23
CA GLU A 196 -17.49 8.22 15.97
C GLU A 196 -16.67 9.49 16.12
N TYR A 197 -16.91 10.24 17.21
CA TYR A 197 -16.21 11.47 17.54
C TYR A 197 -14.71 11.24 17.79
N TYR A 198 -14.36 10.20 18.56
CA TYR A 198 -12.97 9.80 18.79
C TYR A 198 -12.24 9.43 17.50
N SER A 199 -12.85 8.60 16.65
CA SER A 199 -12.30 8.19 15.36
C SER A 199 -12.06 9.39 14.42
N ALA A 200 -13.03 10.30 14.35
CA ALA A 200 -12.94 11.52 13.56
C ALA A 200 -11.80 12.42 14.06
N LEU A 201 -11.74 12.72 15.36
CA LEU A 201 -10.70 13.58 15.92
C LEU A 201 -9.30 12.96 15.84
N LEU A 202 -9.18 11.65 16.03
CA LEU A 202 -7.90 10.95 15.86
C LEU A 202 -7.42 11.07 14.40
N SER A 203 -8.33 10.88 13.45
CA SER A 203 -8.04 11.07 12.03
C SER A 203 -7.58 12.49 11.73
N VAL A 204 -8.25 13.52 12.27
CA VAL A 204 -7.83 14.93 12.14
C VAL A 204 -6.42 15.14 12.70
N ARG A 205 -6.16 14.68 13.92
CA ARG A 205 -4.85 14.79 14.58
C ARG A 205 -3.75 14.16 13.72
N ASP A 206 -3.99 12.99 13.14
CA ASP A 206 -2.98 12.30 12.34
C ASP A 206 -2.60 13.12 11.09
N ARG A 207 -3.57 13.72 10.38
CA ARG A 207 -3.30 14.59 9.22
C ARG A 207 -2.56 15.86 9.63
N GLU A 208 -2.93 16.45 10.76
CA GLU A 208 -2.26 17.63 11.31
C GLU A 208 -0.82 17.31 11.75
N SER A 209 -0.60 16.12 12.32
CA SER A 209 0.73 15.64 12.72
C SER A 209 1.62 15.39 11.50
N ILE A 210 1.10 14.76 10.44
CA ILE A 210 1.81 14.60 9.17
C ILE A 210 2.14 15.97 8.58
N THR A 211 1.17 16.89 8.51
CA THR A 211 1.40 18.26 8.01
C THR A 211 2.46 18.97 8.83
N THR A 212 2.46 18.79 10.15
CA THR A 212 3.45 19.40 11.02
C THR A 212 4.86 18.84 10.74
N ALA A 213 5.01 17.52 10.70
CA ALA A 213 6.29 16.86 10.46
C ALA A 213 6.88 17.19 9.07
N PHE A 214 6.05 17.19 8.03
CA PHE A 214 6.52 17.38 6.65
C PHE A 214 6.59 18.85 6.22
N CYS A 215 5.74 19.72 6.77
CA CYS A 215 5.53 21.06 6.20
C CYS A 215 5.81 22.21 7.17
N ARG A 216 5.83 21.99 8.49
CA ARG A 216 5.93 23.07 9.49
C ARG A 216 7.06 22.91 10.51
N GLN A 217 7.71 21.74 10.57
CA GLN A 217 8.75 21.47 11.55
C GLN A 217 10.02 22.31 11.28
N PRO A 218 10.56 23.03 12.29
CA PRO A 218 11.90 23.58 12.26
C PRO A 218 12.91 22.62 12.92
N PRO A 219 14.08 22.35 12.31
CA PRO A 219 14.47 22.73 10.94
C PRO A 219 13.62 22.01 9.90
N ASP A 220 13.52 22.58 8.70
CA ASP A 220 12.76 22.00 7.57
C ASP A 220 13.49 20.76 7.01
N LEU A 221 13.23 19.62 7.65
CA LEU A 221 13.85 18.34 7.32
C LEU A 221 13.36 17.83 5.96
N PHE A 222 12.09 18.05 5.61
CA PHE A 222 11.55 17.59 4.34
C PHE A 222 12.26 18.24 3.15
N THR A 223 12.39 19.57 3.15
CA THR A 223 13.13 20.28 2.09
C THR A 223 14.58 19.83 2.04
N ALA A 224 15.22 19.58 3.19
CA ALA A 224 16.58 19.07 3.25
C ALA A 224 16.69 17.67 2.63
N THR A 225 15.80 16.74 2.99
CA THR A 225 15.76 15.39 2.42
C THR A 225 15.56 15.41 0.90
N ILE A 226 14.69 16.27 0.36
CA ILE A 226 14.53 16.40 -1.09
C ILE A 226 15.79 16.94 -1.76
N LYS A 227 16.49 17.90 -1.14
CA LYS A 227 17.79 18.40 -1.63
C LYS A 227 18.85 17.31 -1.65
N ASP A 228 18.96 16.55 -0.57
CA ASP A 228 19.92 15.45 -0.47
C ASP A 228 19.63 14.37 -1.50
N LEU A 229 18.35 14.05 -1.74
CA LEU A 229 17.93 13.13 -2.80
C LEU A 229 18.34 13.64 -4.19
N PHE A 230 18.06 14.91 -4.53
CA PHE A 230 18.48 15.48 -5.80
C PHE A 230 19.99 15.48 -5.98
N ALA A 231 20.76 15.79 -4.93
CA ALA A 231 22.21 15.77 -4.95
C ALA A 231 22.77 14.35 -5.13
N ALA A 232 22.20 13.35 -4.43
CA ALA A 232 22.61 11.95 -4.54
C ALA A 232 22.42 11.40 -5.97
N TYR A 233 21.38 11.83 -6.66
CA TYR A 233 21.07 11.40 -8.04
C TYR A 233 21.51 12.40 -9.11
N GLU A 234 22.17 13.50 -8.76
CA GLU A 234 22.55 14.56 -9.71
C GLU A 234 23.31 14.02 -10.95
N PRO A 235 24.32 13.13 -10.81
CA PRO A 235 25.03 12.58 -11.97
C PRO A 235 24.09 11.85 -12.94
N MET A 236 23.18 11.03 -12.40
CA MET A 236 22.22 10.27 -13.19
C MET A 236 21.19 11.20 -13.84
N ILE A 237 20.64 12.17 -13.10
CA ILE A 237 19.69 13.17 -13.63
C ILE A 237 20.33 13.93 -14.79
N ARG A 238 21.59 14.37 -14.63
CA ARG A 238 22.33 15.08 -15.67
C ARG A 238 22.56 14.23 -16.91
N MET A 239 22.97 12.97 -16.73
CA MET A 239 23.16 12.03 -17.83
C MET A 239 21.86 11.86 -18.63
N VAL A 240 20.79 11.47 -17.94
CA VAL A 240 19.48 11.22 -18.55
C VAL A 240 18.94 12.45 -19.25
N HIS A 241 18.93 13.61 -18.58
CA HIS A 241 18.42 14.85 -19.16
C HIS A 241 19.20 15.31 -20.40
N SER A 242 20.51 15.03 -20.47
CA SER A 242 21.33 15.38 -21.63
C SER A 242 21.06 14.50 -22.86
N GLN A 243 20.49 13.30 -22.65
CA GLN A 243 20.35 12.27 -23.68
C GLN A 243 18.89 11.96 -24.05
N ILE A 244 17.93 12.34 -23.20
CA ILE A 244 16.51 11.97 -23.33
C ILE A 244 15.64 13.20 -23.15
N ASP A 245 14.64 13.38 -24.02
CA ASP A 245 13.60 14.38 -23.82
C ASP A 245 12.67 13.96 -22.66
N LEU A 246 13.04 14.37 -21.44
CA LEU A 246 12.24 14.12 -20.23
C LEU A 246 10.84 14.76 -20.29
N ARG A 247 10.65 15.82 -21.09
CA ARG A 247 9.35 16.48 -21.20
C ARG A 247 8.31 15.55 -21.84
N GLU A 248 8.70 14.82 -22.89
CA GLU A 248 7.81 13.87 -23.57
C GLU A 248 7.28 12.82 -22.58
N HIS A 249 8.18 12.30 -21.73
CA HIS A 249 7.85 11.28 -20.75
C HIS A 249 6.99 11.81 -19.59
N VAL A 250 7.23 13.05 -19.13
CA VAL A 250 6.36 13.72 -18.16
C VAL A 250 4.98 14.00 -18.75
N GLU A 251 4.89 14.38 -20.02
CA GLU A 251 3.62 14.58 -20.72
C GLU A 251 2.85 13.27 -20.89
N ALA A 252 3.52 12.20 -21.30
CA ALA A 252 2.93 10.86 -21.36
C ALA A 252 2.43 10.39 -19.99
N GLY A 253 3.22 10.60 -18.92
CA GLY A 253 2.82 10.27 -17.55
C GLY A 253 1.61 11.09 -17.08
N GLN A 254 1.56 12.39 -17.39
CA GLN A 254 0.41 13.24 -17.10
C GLN A 254 -0.87 12.69 -17.75
N LEU A 255 -0.83 12.40 -19.05
CA LEU A 255 -1.96 11.88 -19.80
C LEU A 255 -2.41 10.49 -19.31
N PHE A 256 -1.44 9.63 -18.96
CA PHE A 256 -1.76 8.33 -18.38
C PHE A 256 -2.50 8.47 -17.05
N ILE A 257 -2.07 9.38 -16.16
CA ILE A 257 -2.76 9.61 -14.88
C ILE A 257 -4.17 10.18 -15.12
N ASP A 258 -4.35 11.05 -16.13
CA ASP A 258 -5.68 11.53 -16.53
C ASP A 258 -6.61 10.36 -16.96
N GLU A 259 -6.10 9.46 -17.80
CA GLU A 259 -6.84 8.26 -18.24
C GLU A 259 -7.10 7.29 -17.08
N PHE A 260 -6.14 7.11 -16.19
CA PHE A 260 -6.25 6.27 -15.01
C PHE A 260 -7.35 6.75 -14.06
N ILE A 261 -7.33 8.05 -13.71
CA ILE A 261 -8.37 8.65 -12.87
C ILE A 261 -9.74 8.49 -13.53
N LYS A 262 -9.82 8.65 -14.85
CA LYS A 262 -11.06 8.48 -15.60
C LYS A 262 -11.55 7.03 -15.59
N ALA A 263 -10.64 6.07 -15.76
CA ALA A 263 -10.97 4.63 -15.77
C ALA A 263 -11.45 4.14 -14.41
N GLY A 264 -10.98 4.74 -13.31
CA GLY A 264 -11.40 4.36 -11.95
C GLY A 264 -12.73 4.93 -11.47
N LYS A 265 -13.34 5.87 -12.22
CA LYS A 265 -14.64 6.47 -11.85
C LYS A 265 -15.80 5.56 -12.28
N PRO A 266 -16.97 5.61 -11.60
CA PRO A 266 -18.16 4.90 -12.05
C PRO A 266 -18.51 5.25 -13.50
N LYS A 267 -18.94 4.25 -14.26
CA LYS A 267 -19.36 4.39 -15.65
C LYS A 267 -20.64 5.23 -15.74
N LYS A 268 -21.00 5.67 -16.95
CA LYS A 268 -22.15 6.56 -17.17
C LYS A 268 -23.50 5.95 -16.79
N ASP A 269 -23.60 4.63 -16.86
CA ASP A 269 -24.74 3.81 -16.41
C ASP A 269 -24.72 3.57 -14.88
N GLY A 270 -23.72 4.07 -14.19
CA GLY A 270 -23.53 3.96 -12.74
C GLY A 270 -22.78 2.71 -12.31
N SER A 271 -22.41 1.81 -13.23
CA SER A 271 -21.69 0.60 -12.87
C SER A 271 -20.24 0.89 -12.49
N MET A 272 -19.66 0.04 -11.64
CA MET A 272 -18.24 0.15 -11.31
C MET A 272 -17.33 -0.30 -12.46
N PRO A 273 -16.10 0.25 -12.56
CA PRO A 273 -15.05 -0.30 -13.42
C PRO A 273 -14.73 -1.74 -13.03
N THR A 274 -14.34 -2.54 -14.00
CA THR A 274 -13.96 -3.96 -13.86
C THR A 274 -12.45 -4.13 -13.96
N VAL A 275 -11.94 -5.34 -13.70
CA VAL A 275 -10.53 -5.67 -13.94
C VAL A 275 -10.17 -5.44 -15.42
N ASP A 276 -11.07 -5.79 -16.34
CA ASP A 276 -10.85 -5.67 -17.78
C ASP A 276 -10.70 -4.22 -18.24
N ASP A 277 -11.41 -3.28 -17.60
CA ASP A 277 -11.25 -1.84 -17.87
C ASP A 277 -9.80 -1.38 -17.57
N TYR A 278 -9.22 -1.87 -16.48
CA TYR A 278 -7.83 -1.59 -16.09
C TYR A 278 -6.82 -2.36 -16.94
N VAL A 279 -7.09 -3.63 -17.30
CA VAL A 279 -6.27 -4.39 -18.26
C VAL A 279 -6.22 -3.64 -19.58
N GLY A 280 -7.38 -3.24 -20.12
CA GLY A 280 -7.47 -2.46 -21.36
C GLY A 280 -6.75 -1.11 -21.26
N LEU A 281 -6.83 -0.41 -20.13
CA LEU A 281 -6.05 0.81 -19.89
C LEU A 281 -4.54 0.56 -19.99
N PHE A 282 -4.03 -0.46 -19.29
CA PHE A 282 -2.59 -0.76 -19.28
C PHE A 282 -2.10 -1.33 -20.61
N MET A 283 -2.89 -2.18 -21.26
CA MET A 283 -2.55 -2.69 -22.59
C MET A 283 -2.43 -1.56 -23.62
N ARG A 284 -3.36 -0.60 -23.63
CA ARG A 284 -3.28 0.57 -24.52
C ARG A 284 -2.08 1.48 -24.22
N ASN A 285 -1.67 1.57 -22.95
CA ASN A 285 -0.61 2.46 -22.50
C ASN A 285 0.77 1.80 -22.29
N ARG A 286 0.91 0.48 -22.46
CA ARG A 286 2.18 -0.25 -22.22
C ARG A 286 3.35 0.27 -23.02
N GLY A 287 3.09 0.77 -24.23
CA GLY A 287 4.08 1.40 -25.10
C GLY A 287 4.74 2.64 -24.49
N LEU A 288 4.09 3.33 -23.54
CA LEU A 288 4.71 4.43 -22.80
C LEU A 288 5.93 3.96 -22.01
N MET A 289 5.78 2.86 -21.27
CA MET A 289 6.86 2.26 -20.48
C MET A 289 7.96 1.70 -21.41
N TYR A 290 7.58 1.01 -22.49
CA TYR A 290 8.58 0.43 -23.39
C TYR A 290 9.42 1.50 -24.10
N ARG A 291 8.81 2.61 -24.51
CA ARG A 291 9.53 3.76 -25.06
C ARG A 291 10.49 4.39 -24.05
N TRP A 292 10.06 4.55 -22.80
CA TRP A 292 10.92 5.05 -21.72
C TRP A 292 12.13 4.14 -21.49
N VAL A 293 11.89 2.84 -21.29
CA VAL A 293 12.95 1.86 -21.05
C VAL A 293 13.92 1.80 -22.24
N HIS A 294 13.40 1.82 -23.47
CA HIS A 294 14.24 1.85 -24.66
C HIS A 294 15.08 3.12 -24.76
N ALA A 295 14.48 4.30 -24.58
CA ALA A 295 15.19 5.57 -24.62
C ALA A 295 16.30 5.59 -23.56
N PHE A 296 16.03 5.08 -22.36
CA PHE A 296 17.01 4.95 -21.29
C PHE A 296 18.14 3.96 -21.65
N ALA A 297 17.80 2.77 -22.12
CA ALA A 297 18.76 1.74 -22.50
C ALA A 297 19.65 2.15 -23.69
N ALA A 298 19.08 2.80 -24.69
CA ALA A 298 19.78 3.19 -25.91
C ALA A 298 20.65 4.44 -25.71
N SER A 299 20.17 5.41 -24.93
CA SER A 299 20.83 6.71 -24.81
C SER A 299 21.69 6.85 -23.54
N CYS A 300 21.60 5.93 -22.58
CA CYS A 300 22.40 5.93 -21.34
C CYS A 300 23.10 4.58 -21.09
N PRO A 301 24.03 4.13 -21.97
CA PRO A 301 24.60 2.79 -21.92
C PRO A 301 25.39 2.48 -20.63
N ASP A 302 26.10 3.47 -20.07
CA ASP A 302 26.87 3.27 -18.83
C ASP A 302 25.94 2.93 -17.65
N VAL A 303 24.86 3.71 -17.50
CA VAL A 303 23.84 3.49 -16.45
C VAL A 303 23.06 2.19 -16.73
N TRP A 304 22.82 1.87 -18.00
CA TRP A 304 22.15 0.63 -18.39
C TRP A 304 22.98 -0.61 -18.03
N GLU A 305 24.30 -0.58 -18.24
CA GLU A 305 25.19 -1.67 -17.86
C GLU A 305 25.33 -1.80 -16.33
N GLU A 306 25.35 -0.68 -15.59
CA GLU A 306 25.26 -0.72 -14.12
C GLU A 306 23.95 -1.35 -13.65
N MET A 307 22.82 -1.00 -14.26
CA MET A 307 21.52 -1.58 -13.94
C MET A 307 21.48 -3.07 -14.26
N LYS A 308 22.08 -3.50 -15.37
CA LYS A 308 22.23 -4.92 -15.73
C LYS A 308 23.05 -5.68 -14.71
N LYS A 309 24.19 -5.13 -14.29
CA LYS A 309 25.02 -5.72 -13.24
C LYS A 309 24.24 -5.86 -11.94
N TRP A 310 23.62 -4.77 -11.48
CA TRP A 310 22.80 -4.78 -10.28
C TRP A 310 21.66 -5.79 -10.36
N THR A 311 20.97 -5.88 -11.50
CA THR A 311 19.88 -6.83 -11.72
C THR A 311 20.38 -8.27 -11.63
N ASN A 312 21.52 -8.58 -12.24
CA ASN A 312 22.13 -9.91 -12.14
C ASN A 312 22.51 -10.24 -10.69
N ASP A 313 23.18 -9.30 -10.00
CA ASP A 313 23.57 -9.48 -8.59
C ASP A 313 22.35 -9.66 -7.68
N ALA A 314 21.26 -8.92 -7.92
CA ALA A 314 20.01 -9.03 -7.18
C ALA A 314 19.32 -10.38 -7.43
N VAL A 315 19.18 -10.80 -8.68
CA VAL A 315 18.56 -12.10 -9.03
C VAL A 315 19.33 -13.26 -8.43
N LEU A 316 20.67 -13.18 -8.37
CA LEU A 316 21.49 -14.20 -7.73
C LEU A 316 21.16 -14.38 -6.24
N LYS A 317 20.74 -13.32 -5.52
CA LYS A 317 20.31 -13.43 -4.11
C LYS A 317 19.00 -14.17 -3.92
N PHE A 318 18.14 -14.22 -4.95
CA PHE A 318 16.88 -14.96 -4.92
C PHE A 318 17.04 -16.40 -5.43
N ARG A 319 18.19 -16.74 -6.00
CA ARG A 319 18.47 -18.11 -6.42
C ARG A 319 18.77 -18.94 -5.18
N GLN A 320 18.01 -20.01 -4.97
CA GLN A 320 18.32 -20.98 -3.92
C GLN A 320 19.75 -21.52 -4.10
N GLU A 321 20.58 -21.38 -3.06
CA GLU A 321 21.83 -22.11 -2.95
C GLU A 321 21.51 -23.61 -2.83
N ARG A 322 21.48 -24.29 -3.97
CA ARG A 322 21.37 -25.75 -3.98
C ARG A 322 22.75 -26.31 -3.74
N LYS A 323 22.92 -27.11 -2.67
CA LYS A 323 24.14 -27.88 -2.46
C LYS A 323 24.34 -28.77 -3.69
N PRO A 324 25.56 -28.92 -4.21
CA PRO A 324 25.80 -29.89 -5.27
C PRO A 324 25.60 -31.29 -4.67
N VAL A 325 24.76 -32.11 -5.33
CA VAL A 325 24.63 -33.54 -5.05
C VAL A 325 26.02 -34.15 -4.86
N GLN A 326 26.36 -34.54 -3.64
CA GLN A 326 27.52 -35.38 -3.41
C GLN A 326 27.23 -36.71 -4.10
N LYS A 327 27.84 -36.92 -5.28
CA LYS A 327 27.99 -38.26 -5.82
C LYS A 327 28.82 -39.02 -4.79
N THR A 328 28.17 -39.81 -3.94
CA THR A 328 28.85 -40.87 -3.21
C THR A 328 29.44 -41.81 -4.24
N SER A 329 30.74 -41.65 -4.51
CA SER A 329 31.53 -42.66 -5.17
C SER A 329 31.60 -43.84 -4.21
N ASN A 330 30.58 -44.71 -4.26
CA ASN A 330 30.58 -46.12 -3.86
C ASN A 330 29.15 -46.67 -4.00
N ALA A 331 28.79 -47.12 -5.19
CA ALA A 331 27.80 -48.17 -5.40
C ALA A 331 27.95 -48.70 -6.84
N GLU A 332 28.74 -49.76 -6.97
CA GLU A 332 28.38 -50.81 -7.93
C GLU A 332 27.05 -51.42 -7.48
N ALA A 333 26.26 -51.88 -8.44
CA ALA A 333 24.93 -52.48 -8.35
C ALA A 333 23.76 -51.48 -8.34
N GLY A 334 22.93 -51.63 -9.38
CA GLY A 334 21.91 -50.67 -9.78
C GLY A 334 20.68 -50.68 -8.89
N GLU A 335 20.14 -49.49 -8.72
CA GLU A 335 18.75 -49.25 -8.35
C GLU A 335 18.30 -47.94 -9.02
N GLN A 336 17.02 -47.90 -9.35
CA GLN A 336 16.38 -46.92 -10.22
C GLN A 336 16.70 -45.47 -9.83
N ALA A 337 17.08 -44.66 -10.80
CA ALA A 337 17.18 -43.22 -10.65
C ALA A 337 15.79 -42.65 -10.32
N SER A 338 15.48 -42.51 -9.04
CA SER A 338 14.39 -41.65 -8.60
C SER A 338 14.80 -40.23 -8.96
N ASN A 339 14.00 -39.60 -9.81
CA ASN A 339 14.14 -38.23 -10.27
C ASN A 339 13.76 -37.24 -9.15
N GLY A 340 14.41 -37.34 -7.99
CA GLY A 340 14.12 -36.57 -6.78
C GLY A 340 15.28 -35.63 -6.47
N THR A 341 15.08 -34.34 -6.70
CA THR A 341 15.95 -33.29 -6.18
C THR A 341 15.76 -33.20 -4.66
N VAL A 342 16.62 -33.87 -3.89
CA VAL A 342 16.64 -33.76 -2.41
C VAL A 342 17.87 -32.98 -1.99
N ASP A 343 17.94 -31.70 -2.37
CA ASP A 343 18.93 -30.78 -1.80
C ASP A 343 18.16 -29.68 -1.06
N MET A 344 18.01 -29.87 0.25
CA MET A 344 17.49 -28.85 1.17
C MET A 344 18.45 -27.66 1.22
N SER A 345 17.90 -26.45 1.21
CA SER A 345 18.68 -25.22 1.41
C SER A 345 19.20 -25.13 2.85
N THR A 346 20.20 -24.27 3.09
CA THR A 346 20.72 -23.99 4.44
C THR A 346 19.63 -23.53 5.40
N MET A 347 18.62 -22.79 4.89
CA MET A 347 17.49 -22.33 5.69
C MET A 347 16.56 -23.50 6.06
N ASP A 348 16.31 -24.41 5.12
CA ASP A 348 15.47 -25.60 5.38
C ASP A 348 16.10 -26.48 6.47
N ASP A 349 17.43 -26.65 6.44
CA ASP A 349 18.16 -27.38 7.48
C ASP A 349 18.01 -26.73 8.87
N GLN A 350 18.08 -25.39 8.93
CA GLN A 350 17.95 -24.64 10.18
C GLN A 350 16.52 -24.69 10.73
N LEU A 351 15.52 -24.56 9.85
CA LEU A 351 14.11 -24.67 10.21
C LEU A 351 13.76 -26.08 10.70
N ASN A 352 14.28 -27.12 10.06
CA ASN A 352 14.08 -28.50 10.52
C ASN A 352 14.73 -28.76 11.88
N LYS A 353 15.92 -28.21 12.15
CA LYS A 353 16.54 -28.29 13.48
C LYS A 353 15.73 -27.55 14.54
N LEU A 354 15.21 -26.37 14.19
CA LEU A 354 14.34 -25.62 15.10
C LEU A 354 13.07 -26.42 15.43
N PHE A 355 12.42 -26.99 14.42
CA PHE A 355 11.25 -27.85 14.62
C PHE A 355 11.56 -29.05 15.53
N GLN A 356 12.70 -29.72 15.30
CA GLN A 356 13.14 -30.85 16.15
C GLN A 356 13.43 -30.46 17.60
N SER A 357 13.70 -29.18 17.88
CA SER A 357 13.95 -28.68 19.23
C SER A 357 12.68 -28.43 20.06
N VAL A 358 11.51 -28.40 19.42
CA VAL A 358 10.20 -28.26 20.07
C VAL A 358 9.80 -29.57 20.77
N PRO A 359 9.06 -29.56 21.90
CA PRO A 359 8.59 -30.79 22.55
C PRO A 359 7.74 -31.69 21.62
N GLU A 360 7.89 -33.01 21.71
CA GLU A 360 7.20 -33.98 20.81
C GLU A 360 5.68 -33.80 20.74
N LYS A 361 5.04 -33.44 21.86
CA LYS A 361 3.60 -33.17 21.89
C LYS A 361 3.25 -31.95 21.01
N SER A 362 4.00 -30.86 21.16
CA SER A 362 3.81 -29.64 20.36
C SER A 362 4.21 -29.84 18.90
N GLN A 363 5.22 -30.68 18.61
CA GLN A 363 5.63 -31.01 17.23
C GLN A 363 4.46 -31.58 16.40
N LYS A 364 3.63 -32.46 17.00
CA LYS A 364 2.47 -33.03 16.31
C LYS A 364 1.41 -31.96 15.98
N GLU A 365 1.11 -31.08 16.92
CA GLU A 365 0.16 -29.98 16.71
C GLU A 365 0.66 -28.99 15.66
N VAL A 366 1.95 -28.65 15.71
CA VAL A 366 2.63 -27.81 14.72
C VAL A 366 2.58 -28.45 13.33
N LEU A 367 2.88 -29.74 13.18
CA LEU A 367 2.81 -30.43 11.88
C LEU A 367 1.41 -30.40 11.27
N ILE A 368 0.38 -30.68 12.07
CA ILE A 368 -1.01 -30.63 11.60
C ILE A 368 -1.35 -29.21 11.09
N SER A 369 -0.95 -28.17 11.83
CA SER A 369 -1.18 -26.78 11.42
C SER A 369 -0.40 -26.43 10.14
N LEU A 370 0.86 -26.86 10.02
CA LEU A 370 1.68 -26.66 8.81
C LEU A 370 1.11 -27.39 7.59
N ASP A 371 0.66 -28.63 7.74
CA ASP A 371 0.06 -29.42 6.66
C ASP A 371 -1.26 -28.79 6.20
N ASN A 372 -2.11 -28.35 7.13
CA ASN A 372 -3.34 -27.62 6.83
C ASN A 372 -3.03 -26.32 6.07
N HIS A 373 -2.01 -25.57 6.51
CA HIS A 373 -1.59 -24.35 5.83
C HIS A 373 -1.03 -24.62 4.44
N ALA A 374 -0.21 -25.65 4.26
CA ALA A 374 0.31 -26.06 2.95
C ALA A 374 -0.82 -26.47 1.99
N ALA A 375 -1.82 -27.21 2.48
CA ALA A 375 -3.01 -27.56 1.71
C ALA A 375 -3.83 -26.32 1.32
N TYR A 376 -4.00 -25.37 2.23
CA TYR A 376 -4.61 -24.07 1.95
C TYR A 376 -3.86 -23.32 0.84
N LEU A 377 -2.53 -23.23 0.91
CA LEU A 377 -1.72 -22.56 -0.11
C LEU A 377 -1.85 -23.22 -1.49
N ALA A 378 -1.89 -24.56 -1.55
CA ALA A 378 -2.10 -25.28 -2.81
C ALA A 378 -3.49 -25.02 -3.41
N GLN A 379 -4.54 -24.93 -2.59
CA GLN A 379 -5.89 -24.58 -3.05
C GLN A 379 -5.95 -23.14 -3.57
N VAL A 380 -5.32 -22.20 -2.86
CA VAL A 380 -5.21 -20.79 -3.25
C VAL A 380 -4.48 -20.63 -4.59
N GLU A 381 -3.39 -21.39 -4.79
CA GLU A 381 -2.65 -21.41 -6.06
C GLU A 381 -3.49 -21.99 -7.20
N ALA A 382 -4.18 -23.11 -6.98
CA ALA A 382 -5.05 -23.72 -7.98
C ALA A 382 -6.19 -22.79 -8.40
N LEU A 383 -6.85 -22.13 -7.43
CA LEU A 383 -7.89 -21.14 -7.70
C LEU A 383 -7.33 -19.95 -8.50
N SER A 384 -6.14 -19.48 -8.13
CA SER A 384 -5.47 -18.38 -8.82
C SER A 384 -5.19 -18.69 -10.30
N LEU A 385 -4.72 -19.90 -10.59
CA LEU A 385 -4.49 -20.38 -11.95
C LEU A 385 -5.81 -20.50 -12.74
N CYS A 386 -6.87 -21.03 -12.13
CA CYS A 386 -8.19 -21.10 -12.76
C CYS A 386 -8.74 -19.71 -13.12
N ARG A 387 -8.63 -18.73 -12.21
CA ARG A 387 -9.06 -17.35 -12.46
C ARG A 387 -8.23 -16.68 -13.55
N LEU A 388 -6.91 -16.89 -13.56
CA LEU A 388 -6.04 -16.39 -14.62
C LEU A 388 -6.44 -16.96 -15.98
N GLN A 389 -6.67 -18.27 -16.06
CA GLN A 389 -7.07 -18.90 -17.30
C GLN A 389 -8.41 -18.33 -17.81
N ARG A 390 -9.38 -18.08 -16.92
CA ARG A 390 -10.65 -17.42 -17.28
C ARG A 390 -10.46 -16.02 -17.89
N ILE A 391 -9.54 -15.21 -17.34
CA ILE A 391 -9.24 -13.86 -17.84
C ILE A 391 -8.53 -13.92 -19.20
N ILE A 392 -7.68 -14.92 -19.41
CA ILE A 392 -7.01 -15.15 -20.69
C ILE A 392 -8.00 -15.65 -21.74
N ASP A 393 -8.90 -16.56 -21.37
CA ASP A 393 -9.87 -17.18 -22.27
C ASP A 393 -11.07 -16.25 -22.60
N SER A 394 -11.30 -15.20 -21.81
CA SER A 394 -12.32 -14.20 -22.11
C SER A 394 -11.89 -13.35 -23.30
N ASP A 395 -12.25 -13.80 -24.50
CA ASP A 395 -12.02 -13.11 -25.79
C ASP A 395 -13.00 -11.93 -26.01
N ASP A 396 -13.88 -11.64 -25.04
CA ASP A 396 -14.99 -10.70 -25.17
C ASP A 396 -14.93 -9.54 -24.16
N SER A 397 -15.11 -8.33 -24.69
CA SER A 397 -15.32 -7.06 -23.97
C SER A 397 -16.58 -6.98 -23.09
N GLU A 398 -17.24 -8.11 -22.82
CA GLU A 398 -18.43 -8.25 -21.96
C GLU A 398 -18.18 -9.08 -20.70
N SER A 399 -16.95 -9.53 -20.50
CA SER A 399 -16.53 -10.18 -19.28
C SER A 399 -16.61 -9.15 -18.13
N GLY A 400 -17.72 -9.19 -17.37
CA GLY A 400 -17.90 -8.41 -16.14
C GLY A 400 -16.99 -8.90 -15.01
N ASN A 401 -15.73 -9.20 -15.29
CA ASN A 401 -14.80 -9.81 -14.36
C ASN A 401 -14.44 -8.80 -13.26
N MET A 402 -15.10 -8.96 -12.11
CA MET A 402 -14.82 -8.20 -10.88
C MET A 402 -13.66 -8.81 -10.08
N SER A 403 -13.27 -10.06 -10.36
CA SER A 403 -12.22 -10.78 -9.62
C SER A 403 -11.05 -11.09 -10.53
N GLY A 404 -9.85 -10.70 -10.11
CA GLY A 404 -8.62 -10.96 -10.86
C GLY A 404 -7.96 -12.30 -10.52
N PRO A 405 -6.80 -12.63 -11.12
CA PRO A 405 -6.21 -13.95 -11.01
C PRO A 405 -5.61 -14.21 -9.63
N GLY A 406 -5.07 -13.20 -8.97
CA GLY A 406 -4.22 -13.37 -7.79
C GLY A 406 -5.00 -13.43 -6.49
N MET A 407 -5.04 -14.59 -5.84
CA MET A 407 -5.45 -14.68 -4.42
C MET A 407 -4.37 -14.14 -3.45
N TYR A 408 -3.26 -13.59 -3.93
CA TYR A 408 -2.24 -12.95 -3.08
C TYR A 408 -2.80 -11.80 -2.23
N LEU A 409 -3.86 -11.15 -2.73
CA LEU A 409 -4.63 -10.18 -1.98
C LEU A 409 -5.25 -10.77 -0.71
N SER A 410 -5.63 -12.05 -0.69
CA SER A 410 -6.20 -12.69 0.51
C SER A 410 -5.18 -12.76 1.65
N ARG A 411 -3.89 -12.97 1.34
CA ARG A 411 -2.82 -12.93 2.36
C ARG A 411 -2.60 -11.53 2.92
N TRP A 412 -2.58 -10.52 2.05
CA TRP A 412 -2.47 -9.13 2.50
C TRP A 412 -3.69 -8.72 3.34
N GLN A 413 -4.88 -9.11 2.89
CA GLN A 413 -6.14 -8.86 3.58
C GLN A 413 -6.19 -9.57 4.94
N SER A 414 -5.71 -10.82 5.05
CA SER A 414 -5.61 -11.56 6.32
C SER A 414 -4.80 -10.79 7.37
N LEU A 415 -3.70 -10.13 6.99
CA LEU A 415 -2.92 -9.29 7.91
C LEU A 415 -3.71 -8.10 8.44
N LEU A 416 -4.56 -7.50 7.61
CA LEU A 416 -5.46 -6.42 8.04
C LEU A 416 -6.60 -6.97 8.91
N GLU A 417 -7.13 -8.13 8.52
CA GLU A 417 -8.24 -8.81 9.18
C GLU A 417 -7.91 -9.24 10.61
N ASP A 418 -6.66 -9.60 10.89
CA ASP A 418 -6.16 -9.98 12.23
C ASP A 418 -5.79 -8.77 13.10
N THR A 419 -5.88 -7.54 12.59
CA THR A 419 -5.54 -6.35 13.38
C THR A 419 -6.57 -6.13 14.49
N ALA A 420 -6.14 -6.21 15.75
CA ALA A 420 -7.00 -5.97 16.92
C ALA A 420 -7.52 -4.52 16.95
N ILE A 421 -8.84 -4.40 17.10
CA ILE A 421 -9.57 -3.14 17.22
C ILE A 421 -10.46 -3.16 18.46
N THR A 422 -10.88 -1.97 18.87
CA THR A 422 -11.66 -1.79 20.10
C THR A 422 -13.03 -2.48 20.05
N PRO A 423 -13.54 -3.03 21.17
CA PRO A 423 -14.90 -3.56 21.28
C PRO A 423 -15.97 -2.60 20.74
N GLU A 424 -17.04 -3.16 20.17
CA GLU A 424 -18.15 -2.40 19.59
C GLU A 424 -19.06 -1.76 20.65
N THR A 425 -19.21 -2.42 21.81
CA THR A 425 -20.02 -1.96 22.94
C THR A 425 -19.11 -1.53 24.10
N PRO A 426 -19.62 -0.86 25.15
CA PRO A 426 -18.80 -0.47 26.32
C PRO A 426 -18.00 -1.61 26.94
N LYS A 427 -18.57 -2.83 26.95
CA LYS A 427 -17.90 -4.08 27.38
C LYS A 427 -18.20 -5.19 26.39
N GLY A 428 -17.16 -5.84 25.90
CA GLY A 428 -17.29 -6.89 24.90
C GLY A 428 -15.94 -7.44 24.47
N PRO A 429 -15.93 -8.52 23.67
CA PRO A 429 -14.69 -9.08 23.15
C PRO A 429 -13.96 -8.08 22.27
N VAL A 430 -12.63 -8.21 22.24
CA VAL A 430 -11.77 -7.50 21.27
C VAL A 430 -12.22 -7.91 19.87
N ARG A 431 -12.45 -6.90 19.02
CA ARG A 431 -12.78 -7.09 17.62
C ARG A 431 -11.49 -7.09 16.80
N HIS A 432 -11.57 -7.53 15.56
CA HIS A 432 -10.46 -7.54 14.62
C HIS A 432 -10.87 -6.85 13.31
N GLY A 433 -9.90 -6.55 12.44
CA GLY A 433 -10.16 -5.91 11.15
C GLY A 433 -11.21 -6.63 10.31
N LYS A 434 -11.32 -7.96 10.41
CA LYS A 434 -12.37 -8.74 9.72
C LYS A 434 -13.79 -8.35 10.10
N ASP A 435 -13.99 -7.88 11.32
CA ASP A 435 -15.31 -7.48 11.83
C ASP A 435 -15.77 -6.15 11.21
N VAL A 436 -14.86 -5.41 10.55
CA VAL A 436 -15.13 -4.10 9.94
C VAL A 436 -14.58 -3.94 8.52
N LYS A 437 -14.07 -5.02 7.90
CA LYS A 437 -13.32 -4.97 6.62
C LYS A 437 -14.06 -4.30 5.45
N ASN A 438 -15.38 -4.32 5.54
CA ASN A 438 -16.31 -3.83 4.53
C ASN A 438 -17.04 -2.54 4.96
N ALA A 439 -16.71 -2.02 6.14
CA ALA A 439 -17.26 -0.78 6.64
C ALA A 439 -16.39 0.40 6.19
N LEU A 440 -17.04 1.54 5.99
CA LEU A 440 -16.34 2.80 5.83
C LEU A 440 -15.62 3.17 7.12
N THR A 441 -14.52 3.91 6.98
CA THR A 441 -13.83 4.48 8.12
C THR A 441 -14.81 5.31 8.93
N MET A 442 -14.96 4.96 10.20
CA MET A 442 -15.86 5.66 11.10
C MET A 442 -15.49 7.14 11.19
N GLY A 443 -16.47 8.03 11.01
CA GLY A 443 -16.26 9.47 11.00
C GLY A 443 -15.93 10.06 9.62
N LYS A 444 -15.96 9.27 8.55
CA LYS A 444 -15.71 9.76 7.19
C LYS A 444 -17.00 9.92 6.41
N ILE A 445 -17.19 11.13 5.88
CA ILE A 445 -18.25 11.44 4.93
C ILE A 445 -17.69 11.04 3.56
N GLY A 446 -18.17 9.94 2.99
CA GLY A 446 -17.66 9.45 1.70
C GLY A 446 -17.86 10.45 0.56
N VAL A 447 -17.50 10.06 -0.67
CA VAL A 447 -17.74 10.92 -1.84
C VAL A 447 -19.24 10.94 -2.16
N GLU A 448 -19.86 12.12 -2.14
CA GLU A 448 -21.27 12.33 -2.48
C GLU A 448 -21.58 11.83 -3.90
N GLY A 449 -22.70 11.12 -4.07
CA GLY A 449 -23.14 10.58 -5.37
C GLY A 449 -22.44 9.28 -5.79
N THR A 450 -21.67 8.66 -4.89
CA THR A 450 -21.01 7.35 -5.11
C THR A 450 -21.61 6.23 -4.29
N GLU A 451 -22.75 6.45 -3.63
CA GLU A 451 -23.37 5.51 -2.69
C GLU A 451 -23.74 4.19 -3.37
N LYS A 452 -24.46 4.24 -4.49
CA LYS A 452 -24.84 3.05 -5.28
C LYS A 452 -23.60 2.28 -5.79
N ALA A 453 -22.64 3.03 -6.32
CA ALA A 453 -21.36 2.50 -6.79
C ALA A 453 -20.60 1.76 -5.67
N ARG A 454 -20.65 2.30 -4.45
CA ARG A 454 -20.04 1.69 -3.27
C ARG A 454 -20.76 0.41 -2.83
N GLU A 455 -22.09 0.40 -2.87
CA GLU A 455 -22.88 -0.80 -2.57
C GLU A 455 -22.57 -1.93 -3.57
N GLU A 456 -22.52 -1.62 -4.87
CA GLU A 456 -22.15 -2.58 -5.92
C GLU A 456 -20.72 -3.11 -5.73
N ALA A 457 -19.76 -2.23 -5.44
CA ALA A 457 -18.38 -2.62 -5.17
C ALA A 457 -18.24 -3.50 -3.91
N LEU A 458 -18.98 -3.16 -2.85
CA LEU A 458 -19.02 -3.93 -1.62
C LEU A 458 -19.55 -5.34 -1.87
N GLN A 459 -20.65 -5.46 -2.62
CA GLN A 459 -21.22 -6.76 -2.97
C GLN A 459 -20.20 -7.61 -3.75
N ALA A 460 -19.53 -7.02 -4.74
CA ALA A 460 -18.48 -7.70 -5.51
C ALA A 460 -17.29 -8.12 -4.63
N ALA A 461 -16.89 -7.29 -3.65
CA ALA A 461 -15.81 -7.60 -2.72
C ALA A 461 -16.18 -8.76 -1.77
N ILE A 462 -17.44 -8.84 -1.32
CA ILE A 462 -17.94 -9.95 -0.52
C ILE A 462 -17.90 -11.25 -1.33
N GLU A 463 -18.43 -11.21 -2.56
CA GLU A 463 -18.43 -12.38 -3.46
C GLU A 463 -17.02 -12.87 -3.77
N GLU A 464 -16.07 -11.95 -4.05
CA GLU A 464 -14.67 -12.33 -4.28
C GLU A 464 -14.01 -12.97 -3.04
N ALA A 465 -14.36 -12.49 -1.84
CA ALA A 465 -13.83 -13.02 -0.58
C ALA A 465 -14.42 -14.39 -0.21
N GLU A 466 -15.69 -14.65 -0.53
CA GLU A 466 -16.38 -15.92 -0.27
C GLU A 466 -15.93 -17.05 -1.21
N GLU A 467 -15.36 -16.73 -2.37
CA GLU A 467 -14.90 -17.73 -3.34
C GLU A 467 -13.60 -18.45 -2.91
N GLY A 468 -12.85 -17.90 -1.95
CA GLY A 468 -11.58 -18.45 -1.47
C GLY A 468 -11.72 -19.37 -0.25
N PRO A 469 -10.82 -20.36 -0.06
CA PRO A 469 -10.77 -21.11 1.19
C PRO A 469 -10.40 -20.19 2.37
N GLU A 470 -10.89 -20.47 3.56
CA GLU A 470 -10.50 -19.73 4.78
C GLU A 470 -9.08 -20.12 5.21
N ALA A 471 -8.29 -19.14 5.64
CA ALA A 471 -6.94 -19.39 6.12
C ALA A 471 -7.00 -20.22 7.42
N PRO A 472 -6.24 -21.32 7.53
CA PRO A 472 -6.22 -22.12 8.75
C PRO A 472 -5.48 -21.39 9.87
N ASP A 473 -5.88 -21.66 11.11
CA ASP A 473 -5.22 -21.16 12.31
C ASP A 473 -3.78 -21.71 12.42
N VAL A 474 -2.81 -20.79 12.53
CA VAL A 474 -1.38 -21.06 12.67
C VAL A 474 -0.80 -20.55 13.98
N ASP A 475 -1.63 -20.16 14.95
CA ASP A 475 -1.20 -19.61 16.24
C ASP A 475 -0.27 -20.56 17.00
N VAL A 476 -0.51 -21.87 16.91
CA VAL A 476 0.37 -22.88 17.52
C VAL A 476 1.78 -22.84 16.92
N VAL A 477 1.91 -22.59 15.61
CA VAL A 477 3.20 -22.48 14.92
C VAL A 477 3.94 -21.24 15.41
N ILE A 478 3.23 -20.10 15.49
CA ILE A 478 3.80 -18.84 15.99
C ILE A 478 4.24 -19.02 17.44
N LYS A 479 3.37 -19.55 18.30
CA LYS A 479 3.65 -19.74 19.73
C LYS A 479 4.88 -20.61 19.98
N GLU A 480 5.02 -21.72 19.25
CA GLU A 480 6.08 -22.69 19.51
C GLU A 480 7.39 -22.37 18.78
N LEU A 481 7.34 -21.74 17.60
CA LEU A 481 8.53 -21.52 16.75
C LEU A 481 9.01 -20.07 16.66
N ALA A 482 8.18 -19.05 16.94
CA ALA A 482 8.52 -17.66 16.62
C ALA A 482 9.78 -17.16 17.33
N ASP A 483 9.99 -17.51 18.60
CA ASP A 483 11.16 -17.02 19.34
C ASP A 483 12.46 -17.68 18.88
N GLY A 484 12.41 -18.98 18.53
CA GLY A 484 13.55 -19.66 17.94
C GLY A 484 13.85 -19.14 16.53
N PHE A 485 12.82 -18.87 15.74
CA PHE A 485 12.95 -18.27 14.42
C PHE A 485 13.56 -16.86 14.48
N LYS A 486 13.13 -16.00 15.42
CA LYS A 486 13.73 -14.68 15.65
C LYS A 486 15.22 -14.78 15.99
N LYS A 487 15.62 -15.76 16.81
CA LYS A 487 17.05 -16.00 17.12
C LYS A 487 17.83 -16.42 15.89
N LEU A 488 17.29 -17.34 15.09
CA LEU A 488 17.92 -17.74 13.81
C LEU A 488 18.14 -16.54 12.89
N LEU A 489 17.15 -15.67 12.74
CA LEU A 489 17.27 -14.45 11.92
C LEU A 489 18.34 -13.47 12.46
N GLN A 490 18.45 -13.33 13.79
CA GLN A 490 19.50 -12.50 14.41
C GLN A 490 20.89 -13.09 14.15
N GLU A 491 21.04 -14.41 14.21
CA GLU A 491 22.29 -15.11 13.95
C GLU A 491 22.69 -15.07 12.47
N SER A 492 21.74 -15.12 11.55
CA SER A 492 22.00 -14.99 10.11
C SER A 492 22.37 -13.55 9.75
N ALA A 493 21.63 -12.56 10.25
CA ALA A 493 21.92 -11.14 10.00
C ALA A 493 23.28 -10.71 10.58
N GLY A 494 23.69 -11.28 11.72
CA GLY A 494 24.99 -11.02 12.33
C GLY A 494 26.18 -11.62 11.55
N LYS A 495 25.95 -12.58 10.64
CA LYS A 495 27.00 -13.14 9.77
C LYS A 495 27.23 -12.31 8.51
N ASP A 496 26.20 -11.62 8.01
CA ASP A 496 26.31 -10.75 6.82
C ASP A 496 26.85 -9.34 7.14
N MET A 497 26.97 -8.97 8.42
CA MET A 497 27.58 -7.72 8.91
C MET A 497 29.07 -7.86 9.31
N LYS A 498 29.72 -8.99 9.03
CA LYS A 498 31.17 -9.19 9.14
C LYS A 498 31.76 -9.46 7.76
#